data_AF-A0A662SB43-F1
#
_entry.id   AF-A0A662SB43-F1
#
_cell.length_a   1.000
_cell.length_b   1.000
_cell.length_c   1.000
_cell.angle_alpha   90.00
_cell.angle_beta   90.00
_cell.angle_gamma   90.00
#
_symmetry.space_group_name_H-M   'P 1'
#
loop_
_entity.id
_entity.type
_entity.pdbx_description
1 polymer ?
#
loop_
_entity_poly.entity_id
_entity_poly.type
_entity_poly.pdbx_seq_one_letter_code
_entity_poly.pdbx_strand_id
1 'polypeptide(L)'
;DIIQHDQIDAIVEPTHPERDVRIEQFANSISPKYNVPASQIVEVLQNIEYYPPLGMKPVEPSLPGEKPEPITSFAEEDPLFEEAKRLVIRHQVASVSMLQRHFKIGYARAGRLIDMLERAGIVGPFEGSKARKVLVPREALDEKS
;
A
#
# COMPACT_ATOMS: atom_id res chain seq x y z
N ASP A 1 -13.51 -8.38 30.79
CA ASP A 1 -12.68 -7.35 31.44
C ASP A 1 -12.37 -6.24 30.48
N ILE A 2 -12.86 -5.05 30.80
CA ILE A 2 -12.75 -3.83 29.98
C ILE A 2 -11.37 -3.25 30.28
N ILE A 3 -10.47 -3.25 29.30
CA ILE A 3 -9.22 -2.50 29.40
C ILE A 3 -9.62 -1.05 29.69
N GLN A 4 -9.24 -0.53 30.85
CA GLN A 4 -9.59 0.84 31.23
C GLN A 4 -8.94 1.81 30.23
N HIS A 5 -9.67 2.82 29.77
CA HIS A 5 -9.20 3.78 28.76
C HIS A 5 -7.85 4.41 29.16
N ASP A 6 -7.69 4.67 30.46
CA ASP A 6 -6.45 5.17 31.09
C ASP A 6 -5.21 4.28 30.86
N GLN A 7 -5.39 2.96 30.73
CA GLN A 7 -4.29 2.04 30.43
C GLN A 7 -3.87 2.09 28.97
N ILE A 8 -4.81 2.39 28.05
CA ILE A 8 -4.52 2.50 26.61
C ILE A 8 -3.74 3.79 26.36
N ASP A 9 -4.17 4.91 26.95
CA ASP A 9 -3.52 6.21 26.77
C ASP A 9 -2.06 6.17 27.25
N ALA A 10 -1.78 5.53 28.39
CA ALA A 10 -0.41 5.38 28.90
C ALA A 10 0.49 4.44 28.07
N ILE A 11 -0.07 3.47 27.35
CA ILE A 11 0.69 2.58 26.43
C ILE A 11 0.99 3.31 25.12
N VAL A 12 0.06 4.15 24.67
CA VAL A 12 0.08 4.84 23.39
C VAL A 12 0.90 6.14 23.45
N GLU A 13 0.93 6.84 24.59
CA GLU A 13 1.67 8.08 24.76
C GLU A 13 3.16 7.84 25.07
N PRO A 14 4.10 8.22 24.17
CA PRO A 14 5.52 7.92 24.34
C PRO A 14 6.19 8.64 25.50
N THR A 15 5.61 9.75 25.94
CA THR A 15 6.14 10.62 27.01
C THR A 15 5.61 10.24 28.40
N HIS A 16 4.78 9.21 28.51
CA HIS A 16 4.17 8.84 29.79
C HIS A 16 5.21 8.23 30.73
N PRO A 17 5.36 8.73 31.98
CA PRO A 17 6.42 8.31 32.89
C PRO A 17 6.35 6.83 33.30
N GLU A 18 5.16 6.22 33.24
CA GLU A 18 4.94 4.79 33.59
C GLU A 18 4.80 3.87 32.36
N ARG A 19 5.10 4.33 31.15
CA ARG A 19 4.82 3.59 29.91
C ARG A 19 5.41 2.17 29.91
N ASP A 20 6.69 2.04 30.23
CA ASP A 20 7.39 0.74 30.18
C ASP A 20 6.78 -0.27 31.15
N VAL A 21 6.47 0.17 32.38
CA VAL A 21 5.84 -0.67 33.41
C VAL A 21 4.43 -1.11 32.99
N ARG A 22 3.66 -0.24 32.35
CA ARG A 22 2.30 -0.55 31.86
C ARG A 22 2.34 -1.50 30.66
N ILE A 23 3.31 -1.35 29.76
CA ILE A 23 3.52 -2.25 28.61
C ILE A 23 3.81 -3.67 29.09
N GLU A 24 4.68 -3.83 30.10
CA GLU A 24 4.98 -5.15 30.68
C GLU A 24 3.77 -5.78 31.37
N GLN A 25 3.01 -5.00 32.15
CA GLN A 25 1.78 -5.47 32.79
C GLN A 25 0.75 -5.93 31.75
N PHE A 26 0.57 -5.15 30.69
CA PHE A 26 -0.31 -5.49 29.58
C PHE A 26 0.15 -6.76 28.86
N ALA A 27 1.43 -6.85 28.51
CA ALA A 27 2.00 -8.00 27.83
C ALA A 27 1.82 -9.30 28.63
N ASN A 28 2.04 -9.26 29.95
CA ASN A 28 1.82 -10.40 30.84
C ASN A 28 0.33 -10.79 30.93
N SER A 29 -0.58 -9.81 30.88
CA SER A 29 -2.02 -10.05 30.90
C SER A 29 -2.54 -10.69 29.61
N ILE A 30 -1.99 -10.33 28.44
CA ILE A 30 -2.50 -10.81 27.14
C ILE A 30 -1.75 -12.04 26.62
N SER A 31 -0.52 -12.28 27.07
CA SER A 31 0.29 -13.45 26.73
C SER A 31 -0.47 -14.79 26.82
N PRO A 32 -1.15 -15.14 27.94
CA PRO A 32 -1.85 -16.42 28.05
C PRO A 32 -3.09 -16.52 27.14
N LYS A 33 -3.71 -15.38 26.80
CA LYS A 33 -4.90 -15.34 25.95
C LYS A 33 -4.58 -15.60 24.48
N TYR A 34 -3.43 -15.13 24.02
CA TYR A 34 -3.03 -15.23 22.61
C TYR A 34 -1.91 -16.25 22.36
N ASN A 35 -1.42 -16.93 23.41
CA ASN A 35 -0.30 -17.87 23.33
C ASN A 35 0.96 -17.24 22.70
N VAL A 36 1.19 -15.96 23.00
CA VAL A 36 2.34 -15.17 22.52
C VAL A 36 3.23 -14.88 23.73
N PRO A 37 4.56 -15.05 23.67
CA PRO A 37 5.44 -14.70 24.77
C PRO A 37 5.39 -13.19 25.06
N ALA A 38 5.32 -12.83 26.34
CA ALA A 38 5.23 -11.43 26.76
C ALA A 38 6.37 -10.57 26.20
N SER A 39 7.58 -11.13 26.03
CA SER A 39 8.73 -10.45 25.43
C SER A 39 8.47 -9.95 24.01
N GLN A 40 7.78 -10.73 23.20
CA GLN A 40 7.45 -10.35 21.83
C GLN A 40 6.40 -9.24 21.78
N ILE A 41 5.47 -9.23 22.74
CA ILE A 41 4.45 -8.19 22.86
C ILE A 41 5.11 -6.87 23.30
N VAL A 42 6.01 -6.92 24.29
CA VAL A 42 6.78 -5.76 24.75
C VAL A 42 7.61 -5.18 23.62
N GLU A 43 8.34 -6.02 22.89
CA GLU A 43 9.20 -5.59 21.76
C GLU A 43 8.39 -4.90 20.67
N VAL A 44 7.21 -5.42 20.32
CA VAL A 44 6.33 -4.78 19.35
C VAL A 44 5.85 -3.44 19.91
N LEU A 45 5.31 -3.40 21.13
CA LEU A 45 4.75 -2.17 21.71
C LEU A 45 5.79 -1.06 21.94
N GLN A 46 7.05 -1.42 22.18
CA GLN A 46 8.17 -0.49 22.30
C GLN A 46 8.59 0.07 20.93
N ASN A 47 8.45 -0.71 19.85
CA ASN A 47 8.88 -0.36 18.51
C ASN A 47 7.74 0.09 17.57
N ILE A 48 6.49 0.20 18.06
CA ILE A 48 5.39 0.75 17.27
C ILE A 48 5.69 2.23 17.01
N GLU A 49 5.97 2.54 15.75
CA GLU A 49 5.87 3.89 15.22
C GLU A 49 4.38 4.25 15.16
N TYR A 50 3.96 5.23 15.96
CA TYR A 50 2.56 5.67 16.05
C TYR A 50 2.06 6.15 14.68
N TYR A 51 0.86 5.72 14.27
CA TYR A 51 0.23 6.14 13.02
C TYR A 51 -1.12 6.83 13.28
N PRO A 52 -1.34 8.06 12.79
CA PRO A 52 -0.43 8.86 11.96
C PRO A 52 0.71 9.44 12.82
N PRO A 53 1.96 9.50 12.31
CA PRO A 53 3.10 9.99 13.07
C PRO A 53 2.85 11.39 13.63
N LEU A 54 3.33 11.64 14.86
CA LEU A 54 3.15 12.91 15.56
C LEU A 54 3.56 14.08 14.65
N GLY A 55 2.59 14.94 14.31
CA GLY A 55 2.78 16.07 13.38
C GLY A 55 2.14 15.89 12.00
N MET A 56 1.73 14.67 11.62
CA MET A 56 0.78 14.50 10.52
C MET A 56 -0.63 14.82 11.03
N LYS A 57 -1.32 15.72 10.32
CA LYS A 57 -2.77 15.89 10.53
C LYS A 57 -3.44 14.55 10.24
N PRO A 58 -4.44 14.12 11.03
CA PRO A 58 -5.25 12.96 10.70
C PRO A 58 -5.69 13.09 9.24
N VAL A 59 -5.48 12.04 8.45
CA VAL A 59 -6.00 12.00 7.08
C VAL A 59 -7.51 12.06 7.23
N GLU A 60 -8.10 13.21 6.92
CA GLU A 60 -9.55 13.36 6.92
C GLU A 60 -10.11 12.27 6.01
N PRO A 61 -11.13 11.51 6.45
CA PRO A 61 -11.74 10.50 5.59
C PRO A 61 -12.19 11.21 4.32
N SER A 62 -11.59 10.82 3.20
CA SER A 62 -11.88 11.40 1.89
C SER A 62 -13.39 11.31 1.65
N LEU A 63 -14.01 12.42 1.29
CA LEU A 63 -15.43 12.47 0.96
C LEU A 63 -15.71 11.40 -0.13
N PRO A 64 -16.86 10.71 -0.08
CA PRO A 64 -17.18 9.68 -1.06
C PRO A 64 -17.23 10.32 -2.47
N GLY A 65 -16.18 10.07 -3.26
CA GLY A 65 -16.02 10.63 -4.61
C GLY A 65 -14.63 11.20 -4.91
N GLU A 66 -13.81 11.47 -3.88
CA GLU A 66 -12.43 11.92 -4.08
C GLU A 66 -11.52 10.71 -4.32
N LYS A 67 -10.92 10.65 -5.51
CA LYS A 67 -9.93 9.61 -5.84
C LYS A 67 -8.72 9.84 -4.93
N PRO A 68 -8.17 8.81 -4.27
CA PRO A 68 -6.99 8.99 -3.43
C PRO A 68 -5.87 9.61 -4.28
N GLU A 69 -5.37 10.77 -3.83
CA GLU A 69 -4.15 11.38 -4.36
C GLU A 69 -3.05 10.31 -4.34
N PRO A 70 -2.42 10.00 -5.48
CA PRO A 70 -1.42 8.94 -5.53
C PRO A 70 -0.25 9.33 -4.63
N ILE A 71 0.04 8.49 -3.64
CA ILE A 71 1.23 8.60 -2.81
C ILE A 71 2.45 8.49 -3.74
N THR A 72 3.01 9.64 -4.14
CA THR A 72 4.18 9.73 -5.01
C THR A 72 5.45 9.49 -4.20
N SER A 73 5.73 8.25 -3.82
CA SER A 73 7.03 7.93 -3.21
C SER A 73 7.51 6.47 -3.33
N PHE A 74 7.19 5.77 -4.42
CA PHE A 74 7.91 4.55 -4.81
C PHE A 74 8.07 4.47 -6.34
N ALA A 75 8.79 5.43 -6.90
CA ALA A 75 9.16 5.46 -8.32
C ALA A 75 10.63 5.03 -8.48
N GLU A 76 10.91 3.76 -8.21
CA GLU A 76 11.84 3.06 -9.12
C GLU A 76 10.97 2.70 -10.32
N GLU A 77 11.02 3.51 -11.37
CA GLU A 77 10.35 3.18 -12.64
C GLU A 77 10.86 1.81 -13.09
N ASP A 78 9.95 0.83 -13.19
CA ASP A 78 10.31 -0.50 -13.67
C ASP A 78 10.95 -0.36 -15.07
N PRO A 79 12.14 -0.94 -15.32
CA PRO A 79 12.82 -0.78 -16.61
C PRO A 79 12.00 -1.30 -17.81
N LEU A 80 11.01 -2.16 -17.57
CA LEU A 80 10.09 -2.67 -18.59
C LEU A 80 8.90 -1.75 -18.84
N PHE A 81 8.74 -0.65 -18.10
CA PHE A 81 7.58 0.23 -18.17
C PHE A 81 7.35 0.79 -19.58
N GLU A 82 8.39 1.35 -20.20
CA GLU A 82 8.27 1.93 -21.55
C GLU A 82 7.95 0.88 -22.61
N GLU A 83 8.50 -0.33 -22.47
CA GLU A 83 8.21 -1.42 -23.40
C GLU A 83 6.79 -1.97 -23.19
N ALA A 84 6.35 -2.09 -21.93
CA ALA A 84 4.99 -2.49 -21.57
C ALA A 84 3.96 -1.47 -22.07
N LYS A 85 4.26 -0.17 -21.98
CA LYS A 85 3.43 0.91 -22.53
C LYS A 85 3.23 0.74 -24.03
N ARG A 86 4.32 0.58 -24.80
CA ARG A 86 4.24 0.36 -26.26
C ARG A 86 3.45 -0.90 -26.60
N LEU A 87 3.67 -1.98 -25.85
CA LEU A 87 2.95 -3.23 -26.05
C LEU A 87 1.44 -3.06 -25.81
N VAL A 88 1.06 -2.45 -24.69
CA VAL A 88 -0.35 -2.21 -24.33
C VAL A 88 -1.04 -1.31 -25.35
N ILE A 89 -0.39 -0.22 -25.79
CA ILE A 89 -0.95 0.66 -26.83
C ILE A 89 -1.10 -0.09 -28.16
N ARG A 90 -0.12 -0.91 -28.55
CA ARG A 90 -0.21 -1.72 -29.78
C ARG A 90 -1.38 -2.71 -29.73
N HIS A 91 -1.51 -3.45 -28.63
CA HIS A 91 -2.54 -4.48 -28.50
C HIS A 91 -3.92 -3.93 -28.12
N GLN A 92 -4.01 -2.69 -27.63
CA GLN A 92 -5.24 -2.05 -27.15
C GLN A 92 -5.95 -2.82 -26.01
N VAL A 93 -5.22 -3.72 -25.36
CA VAL A 93 -5.68 -4.54 -24.24
C VAL A 93 -4.58 -4.56 -23.19
N ALA A 94 -4.92 -4.21 -21.95
CA ALA A 94 -4.00 -4.26 -20.81
C ALA A 94 -4.43 -5.36 -19.83
N SER A 95 -3.67 -6.45 -19.74
CA SER A 95 -3.92 -7.50 -18.73
C SER A 95 -2.63 -8.03 -18.13
N VAL A 96 -2.69 -8.40 -16.85
CA VAL A 96 -1.54 -8.92 -16.10
C VAL A 96 -0.97 -10.15 -16.80
N SER A 97 -1.84 -11.09 -17.18
CA SER A 97 -1.48 -12.31 -17.91
C SER A 97 -0.77 -12.05 -19.24
N MET A 98 -1.10 -10.97 -19.96
CA MET A 98 -0.43 -10.60 -21.20
C MET A 98 1.00 -10.13 -20.93
N LEU A 99 1.19 -9.25 -19.95
CA LEU A 99 2.52 -8.79 -19.56
C LEU A 99 3.39 -9.94 -19.03
N GLN A 100 2.82 -10.85 -18.24
CA GLN A 100 3.54 -12.04 -17.75
C GLN A 100 4.11 -12.88 -18.89
N ARG A 101 3.33 -13.14 -19.95
CA ARG A 101 3.78 -13.98 -21.08
C ARG A 101 4.80 -13.27 -21.96
N HIS A 102 4.60 -11.98 -22.23
CA HIS A 102 5.45 -11.22 -23.14
C HIS A 102 6.82 -10.93 -22.52
N PHE A 103 6.83 -10.46 -21.26
CA PHE A 103 8.06 -10.09 -20.56
C PHE A 103 8.65 -11.20 -19.70
N LYS A 104 7.98 -12.36 -19.61
CA LYS A 104 8.37 -13.50 -18.76
C LYS A 104 8.58 -13.10 -17.30
N ILE A 105 7.68 -12.27 -16.77
CA ILE A 105 7.72 -11.75 -15.40
C ILE A 105 6.67 -12.41 -14.50
N GLY A 106 6.92 -12.38 -13.19
CA GLY A 106 5.97 -12.86 -12.19
C GLY A 106 4.71 -11.98 -12.05
N TYR A 107 3.64 -12.55 -11.48
CA TYR A 107 2.34 -11.89 -11.34
C TYR A 107 2.42 -10.54 -10.61
N ALA A 108 3.15 -10.48 -9.49
CA ALA A 108 3.31 -9.26 -8.70
C ALA A 108 3.97 -8.12 -9.51
N ARG A 109 4.99 -8.44 -10.31
CA ARG A 109 5.66 -7.44 -11.16
C ARG A 109 4.76 -6.98 -12.31
N ALA A 110 4.06 -7.90 -12.96
CA ALA A 110 3.10 -7.56 -14.00
C ALA A 110 1.93 -6.70 -13.48
N GLY A 111 1.44 -6.97 -12.26
CA GLY A 111 0.45 -6.13 -11.58
C GLY A 111 0.96 -4.71 -11.38
N ARG A 112 2.17 -4.56 -10.81
CA ARG A 112 2.80 -3.24 -10.62
C ARG A 112 2.93 -2.46 -11.92
N LEU A 113 3.34 -3.12 -13.01
CA LEU A 113 3.42 -2.48 -14.32
C LEU A 113 2.05 -1.98 -14.82
N ILE A 114 0.98 -2.76 -14.62
CA ILE A 114 -0.38 -2.30 -14.96
C ILE A 114 -0.80 -1.10 -14.13
N ASP A 115 -0.53 -1.10 -12.83
CA ASP A 115 -0.88 0.01 -11.96
C ASP A 115 -0.06 1.26 -12.29
N MET A 116 1.20 1.11 -12.69
CA MET A 116 2.00 2.21 -13.23
C MET A 116 1.42 2.77 -14.54
N LEU A 117 0.97 1.89 -15.45
CA LEU A 117 0.33 2.31 -16.70
C LEU A 117 -1.01 3.01 -16.48
N GLU A 118 -1.75 2.62 -15.44
CA GLU A 118 -2.96 3.33 -14.99
C GLU A 118 -2.60 4.72 -14.44
N ARG A 119 -1.61 4.83 -13.54
CA ARG A 119 -1.16 6.12 -12.99
C ARG A 119 -0.65 7.07 -14.08
N ALA A 120 -0.01 6.53 -15.11
CA ALA A 120 0.44 7.30 -16.28
C ALA A 120 -0.68 7.65 -17.28
N GLY A 121 -1.94 7.29 -16.99
CA GLY A 121 -3.08 7.59 -17.86
C GLY A 121 -3.12 6.79 -19.16
N ILE A 122 -2.33 5.72 -19.28
CA ILE A 122 -2.29 4.86 -20.47
C ILE A 122 -3.45 3.87 -20.46
N VAL A 123 -3.81 3.39 -19.27
CA VAL A 123 -4.81 2.36 -19.04
C VAL A 123 -5.90 2.89 -18.11
N GLY A 124 -7.14 2.52 -18.37
CA GLY A 124 -8.30 2.89 -17.56
C GLY A 124 -8.36 2.15 -16.22
N PRO A 125 -9.38 2.48 -15.40
CA PRO A 125 -9.56 1.88 -14.09
C PRO A 125 -9.77 0.37 -14.17
N PHE A 126 -9.51 -0.29 -13.05
CA PHE A 126 -9.73 -1.73 -12.91
C PHE A 126 -11.22 -2.10 -13.03
N GLU A 127 -11.58 -2.88 -14.05
CA GLU A 127 -12.94 -3.40 -14.28
C GLU A 127 -13.08 -4.86 -13.80
N GLY A 128 -12.61 -5.16 -12.59
CA GLY A 128 -12.68 -6.51 -12.02
C GLY A 128 -11.83 -7.53 -12.80
N SER A 129 -12.38 -8.70 -13.11
CA SER A 129 -11.64 -9.81 -13.73
C SER A 129 -11.25 -9.59 -15.20
N LYS A 130 -11.66 -8.47 -15.81
CA LYS A 130 -11.45 -8.20 -17.24
C LYS A 130 -10.16 -7.42 -17.49
N ALA A 131 -9.65 -7.55 -18.71
CA ALA A 131 -8.54 -6.72 -19.17
C ALA A 131 -8.96 -5.25 -19.19
N ARG A 132 -8.07 -4.37 -18.73
CA ARG A 132 -8.35 -2.94 -18.62
C ARG A 132 -8.33 -2.30 -20.01
N LYS A 133 -9.22 -1.33 -20.22
CA LYS A 133 -9.31 -0.57 -21.47
C LYS A 133 -8.10 0.35 -21.61
N VAL A 134 -7.51 0.40 -22.79
CA VAL A 134 -6.42 1.33 -23.10
C VAL A 134 -7.03 2.68 -23.48
N LEU A 135 -6.56 3.76 -22.84
CA LEU A 135 -7.06 5.11 -23.08
C LEU A 135 -6.31 5.80 -24.22
N VAL A 136 -5.10 5.33 -24.54
CA VAL A 136 -4.23 5.90 -25.56
C VAL A 136 -4.45 5.20 -26.91
N PRO A 137 -4.79 5.94 -27.96
CA PRO A 137 -4.97 5.39 -29.31
C PRO A 137 -3.63 4.98 -29.92
N ARG A 138 -3.64 4.09 -30.92
CA ARG A 138 -2.41 3.51 -31.50
C ARG A 138 -1.52 4.56 -32.17
N GLU A 139 -2.17 5.58 -32.74
CA GLU A 139 -1.59 6.70 -33.48
C GLU A 139 -0.71 7.60 -32.60
N ALA A 140 -0.89 7.57 -31.27
CA ALA A 140 -0.08 8.35 -30.33
C ALA A 140 1.37 7.84 -30.20
N LEU A 141 1.70 6.67 -30.77
CA LEU A 141 3.07 6.16 -30.81
C LEU A 141 3.91 6.77 -31.94
N ASP A 142 3.28 7.35 -32.96
CA ASP A 142 3.95 7.77 -34.21
C ASP A 142 4.50 9.21 -34.18
N GLU A 143 4.20 10.01 -33.15
CA GLU A 143 4.62 11.42 -33.05
C GLU A 143 6.03 11.66 -32.48
N LYS A 144 6.80 10.60 -32.19
CA LYS A 144 8.21 10.74 -31.74
C LYS A 144 9.18 9.93 -32.59
N SER A 145 9.16 10.16 -33.90
CA SER A 145 10.21 9.70 -34.81
C SER A 145 11.16 10.81 -35.21
#